data_AF-M1D0W6-F1
#
_entry.id   AF-M1D0W6-F1
#
_cell.length_a   1.000
_cell.length_b   1.000
_cell.length_c   1.000
_cell.angle_alpha   90.00
_cell.angle_beta   90.00
_cell.angle_gamma   90.00
#
_symmetry.space_group_name_H-M   'P 1'
#
loop_
_entity.id
_entity.type
_entity.pdbx_description
1 polymer ?
#
loop_
_entity_poly.entity_id
_entity_poly.type
_entity_poly.pdbx_seq_one_letter_code
_entity_poly.pdbx_strand_id
1 'polypeptide(L)'
;MELFNQHAFKKEVPDERFKNFSLEVVNHAKGLPLALKVWGSLLHKKSLTQWRSTVDQIKKNSSSEIVKKLKISYDGLEPEEQKIFLDMACFFRGDEKKVVIEILESCDFGAEYGLDVLIDKSLVNISKNDRVEMHDLIQDMGRYVVKMQKDSGKQSRLWDAEDFEEVMVNNTVSRLQFLVFKSNYLFLLLHILASAPF
;
A
#
# COMPACT_ATOMS: atom_id res chain seq x y z
N MET A 1 11.76 -9.31 4.38
CA MET A 1 12.22 -10.71 4.24
C MET A 1 11.29 -11.71 4.94
N GLU A 2 10.78 -11.40 6.13
CA GLU A 2 9.93 -12.30 6.93
C GLU A 2 8.68 -12.83 6.20
N LEU A 3 7.90 -11.94 5.56
CA LEU A 3 6.69 -12.31 4.81
C LEU A 3 6.97 -13.32 3.68
N PHE A 4 8.07 -13.14 2.95
CA PHE A 4 8.48 -14.06 1.90
C PHE A 4 8.82 -15.44 2.48
N ASN A 5 9.61 -15.47 3.55
CA ASN A 5 10.01 -16.73 4.20
C ASN A 5 8.81 -17.50 4.74
N GLN A 6 7.78 -16.81 5.25
CA GLN A 6 6.53 -17.43 5.68
C GLN A 6 5.85 -18.20 4.53
N HIS A 7 5.91 -17.68 3.30
CA HIS A 7 5.25 -18.29 2.15
C HIS A 7 6.13 -19.33 1.44
N ALA A 8 7.43 -19.07 1.32
CA ALA A 8 8.40 -19.96 0.68
C ALA A 8 8.79 -21.17 1.55
N PHE A 9 8.95 -20.96 2.86
CA PHE A 9 9.49 -21.96 3.79
C PHE A 9 8.54 -22.31 4.93
N LYS A 10 7.32 -21.75 4.99
CA LYS A 10 6.34 -22.02 6.07
C LYS A 10 6.89 -21.79 7.49
N LYS A 11 7.75 -20.78 7.64
CA LYS A 11 8.48 -20.42 8.87
C LYS A 11 9.61 -21.40 9.26
N GLU A 12 9.94 -22.37 8.43
CA GLU A 12 11.17 -23.15 8.59
C GLU A 12 12.40 -22.30 8.26
N VAL A 13 13.53 -22.62 8.88
CA VAL A 13 14.80 -21.93 8.63
C VAL A 13 15.28 -22.32 7.23
N PRO A 14 15.44 -21.36 6.29
CA PRO A 14 15.90 -21.68 4.95
C PRO A 14 17.36 -22.12 4.96
N ASP A 15 17.65 -23.18 4.21
CA ASP A 15 19.01 -23.60 3.87
C ASP A 15 19.75 -22.42 3.21
N GLU A 16 21.03 -22.26 3.58
CA GLU A 16 21.89 -21.17 3.14
C GLU A 16 21.90 -20.97 1.62
N ARG A 17 21.78 -22.06 0.86
CA ARG A 17 21.76 -22.04 -0.61
C ARG A 17 20.55 -21.30 -1.18
N PHE A 18 19.44 -21.22 -0.44
CA PHE A 18 18.25 -20.47 -0.83
C PHE A 18 18.27 -19.00 -0.37
N LYS A 19 19.14 -18.61 0.57
CA LYS A 19 19.17 -17.24 1.09
C LYS A 19 19.48 -16.21 0.01
N ASN A 20 20.47 -16.47 -0.84
CA ASN A 20 20.85 -15.55 -1.93
C ASN A 20 19.69 -15.34 -2.91
N PHE A 21 19.05 -16.43 -3.35
CA PHE A 21 17.88 -16.34 -4.22
C PHE A 21 16.70 -15.64 -3.53
N SER A 22 16.50 -15.88 -2.23
CA SER A 22 15.44 -15.22 -1.45
C SER A 22 15.67 -13.71 -1.40
N LEU A 23 16.91 -13.28 -1.20
CA LEU A 23 17.27 -11.86 -1.21
C LEU A 23 17.04 -11.23 -2.58
N GLU A 24 17.42 -11.92 -3.66
CA GLU A 24 17.17 -11.45 -5.02
C GLU A 24 15.67 -11.24 -5.30
N VAL A 25 14.82 -12.19 -4.90
CA VAL A 25 13.37 -12.10 -5.07
C VAL A 25 12.77 -10.99 -4.21
N VAL A 26 13.21 -10.88 -2.95
CA VAL A 26 12.76 -9.84 -2.02
C VAL A 26 13.13 -8.45 -2.55
N ASN A 27 14.36 -8.29 -3.04
CA ASN A 27 14.82 -7.04 -3.65
C ASN A 27 14.06 -6.73 -4.93
N HIS A 28 13.73 -7.74 -5.73
CA HIS A 28 12.92 -7.59 -6.94
C HIS A 28 11.46 -7.23 -6.65
N ALA A 29 10.93 -7.61 -5.49
CA ALA A 29 9.57 -7.27 -5.09
C ALA A 29 9.39 -5.79 -4.75
N LYS A 30 10.49 -5.04 -4.55
CA LYS A 30 10.46 -3.59 -4.29
C LYS A 30 9.52 -3.18 -3.14
N GLY A 31 9.33 -4.06 -2.16
CA GLY A 31 8.47 -3.82 -1.01
C GLY A 31 6.99 -4.18 -1.22
N LEU A 32 6.62 -4.77 -2.36
CA LEU A 32 5.27 -5.29 -2.62
C LEU A 32 4.97 -6.53 -1.75
N PRO A 33 4.15 -6.44 -0.70
CA PRO A 33 3.85 -7.58 0.15
C PRO A 33 3.21 -8.71 -0.65
N LEU A 34 2.30 -8.39 -1.57
CA LEU A 34 1.74 -9.36 -2.51
C LEU A 34 2.78 -10.10 -3.35
N ALA A 35 3.74 -9.39 -3.97
CA ALA A 35 4.75 -10.05 -4.79
C ALA A 35 5.55 -11.05 -3.94
N LEU A 36 5.84 -10.70 -2.68
CA LEU A 36 6.48 -11.60 -1.72
C LEU A 36 5.60 -12.83 -1.40
N LYS A 37 4.29 -12.65 -1.19
CA LYS A 37 3.35 -13.75 -0.92
C LYS A 37 3.25 -14.70 -2.11
N VAL A 38 3.05 -14.16 -3.32
CA VAL A 38 2.88 -14.93 -4.57
C VAL A 38 4.18 -15.64 -4.93
N TRP A 39 5.31 -14.93 -4.98
CA TRP A 39 6.57 -15.55 -5.35
C TRP A 39 7.10 -16.50 -4.28
N GLY A 40 6.87 -16.19 -3.00
CA GLY A 40 7.16 -17.13 -1.91
C GLY A 40 6.37 -18.43 -2.09
N SER A 41 5.06 -18.34 -2.34
CA SER A 41 4.22 -19.52 -2.59
C SER A 41 4.62 -20.27 -3.87
N LEU A 42 4.98 -19.54 -4.92
CA LEU A 42 5.45 -20.10 -6.19
C LEU A 42 6.75 -20.90 -6.00
N LEU A 43 7.63 -20.46 -5.11
CA LEU A 43 8.94 -21.09 -4.84
C LEU A 43 8.86 -22.21 -3.79
N HIS A 44 7.72 -22.37 -3.12
CA HIS A 44 7.55 -23.37 -2.06
C HIS A 44 7.75 -24.81 -2.58
N LYS A 45 8.52 -25.63 -1.83
CA LYS A 45 8.84 -27.04 -2.12
C LYS A 45 9.52 -27.28 -3.48
N LYS A 46 10.08 -26.26 -4.12
CA LYS A 46 10.89 -26.41 -5.35
C LYS A 46 12.34 -26.76 -5.01
N SER A 47 12.99 -27.53 -5.88
CA SER A 47 14.43 -27.81 -5.78
C SER A 47 15.26 -26.56 -6.08
N LEU A 48 16.56 -26.58 -5.71
CA LEU A 48 17.48 -25.47 -5.98
C LEU A 48 17.55 -25.09 -7.47
N THR A 49 17.54 -26.09 -8.36
CA THR A 49 17.56 -25.89 -9.82
C THR A 49 16.28 -25.22 -10.30
N GLN A 50 15.13 -25.63 -9.76
CA GLN A 50 13.83 -25.02 -10.06
C GLN A 50 13.72 -23.61 -9.48
N TRP A 51 14.35 -23.35 -8.34
CA TRP A 51 14.45 -22.01 -7.76
C TRP A 51 15.17 -21.07 -8.71
N ARG A 52 16.38 -21.43 -9.17
CA ARG A 52 17.16 -20.59 -10.10
C ARG A 52 16.33 -20.22 -11.34
N SER A 53 15.73 -21.20 -12.02
CA SER A 53 14.93 -20.93 -13.23
C SER A 53 13.68 -20.08 -12.93
N THR A 54 13.02 -20.29 -11.80
CA THR A 54 11.85 -19.51 -11.40
C THR A 54 12.23 -18.07 -11.03
N VAL A 55 13.36 -17.87 -10.33
CA VAL A 55 13.87 -16.53 -10.01
C VAL A 55 14.27 -15.78 -11.27
N ASP A 56 14.92 -16.44 -12.23
CA ASP A 56 15.25 -15.85 -13.52
C ASP A 56 13.99 -15.43 -14.29
N GLN A 57 12.92 -16.24 -14.26
CA GLN A 57 11.62 -15.88 -14.84
C GLN A 57 10.95 -14.71 -14.12
N ILE A 58 10.98 -14.69 -12.78
CA ILE A 58 10.47 -13.57 -11.97
C ILE A 58 11.18 -12.27 -12.37
N LYS A 59 12.52 -12.32 -12.48
CA LYS A 59 13.34 -11.16 -12.85
C LYS A 59 13.10 -10.69 -14.29
N LYS A 60 12.95 -11.65 -15.23
CA LYS A 60 12.73 -11.36 -16.65
C LYS A 60 11.35 -10.76 -16.90
N ASN A 61 10.35 -11.16 -16.12
CA ASN A 61 9.02 -10.56 -16.13
C ASN A 61 9.01 -9.34 -15.19
N SER A 62 9.64 -8.25 -15.63
CA SER A 62 9.77 -7.00 -14.90
C SER A 62 8.48 -6.60 -14.16
N SER A 63 8.60 -6.49 -12.83
CA SER A 63 7.59 -5.90 -11.93
C SER A 63 6.14 -6.20 -12.33
N SER A 64 5.84 -7.51 -12.27
CA SER A 64 4.54 -8.07 -11.92
C SER A 64 3.42 -7.83 -12.93
N GLU A 65 3.24 -8.79 -13.84
CA GLU A 65 1.98 -8.98 -14.60
C GLU A 65 0.74 -8.85 -13.69
N ILE A 66 0.86 -9.26 -12.42
CA ILE A 66 -0.20 -9.16 -11.42
C ILE A 66 -0.46 -7.70 -11.04
N VAL A 67 0.57 -6.89 -10.76
CA VAL A 67 0.40 -5.46 -10.48
C VAL A 67 -0.08 -4.72 -11.73
N LYS A 68 0.40 -5.07 -12.92
CA LYS A 68 -0.10 -4.50 -14.19
C LYS A 68 -1.59 -4.83 -14.39
N LYS A 69 -2.01 -6.07 -14.15
CA LYS A 69 -3.42 -6.49 -14.23
C LYS A 69 -4.28 -5.81 -13.17
N LEU A 70 -3.78 -5.67 -11.94
CA LEU A 70 -4.49 -4.98 -10.84
C LEU A 70 -4.53 -3.46 -11.03
N LYS A 71 -3.57 -2.88 -11.75
CA LYS A 71 -3.51 -1.44 -12.02
C LYS A 71 -4.52 -0.99 -13.08
N ILE A 72 -5.07 -1.91 -13.89
CA ILE A 72 -6.10 -1.58 -14.90
C ILE A 72 -7.30 -0.87 -14.27
N SER A 73 -7.77 -1.35 -13.12
CA SER A 73 -8.90 -0.73 -12.42
C SER A 73 -8.56 0.63 -11.82
N TYR A 74 -7.30 0.85 -11.43
CA TYR A 74 -6.80 2.17 -10.99
C TYR A 74 -6.61 3.13 -12.15
N ASP A 75 -6.07 2.68 -13.27
CA ASP A 75 -5.82 3.51 -14.45
C ASP A 75 -7.13 3.99 -15.11
N GLY A 76 -8.25 3.31 -14.86
CA GLY A 76 -9.59 3.70 -15.27
C GLY A 76 -10.35 4.59 -14.27
N LEU A 77 -9.67 5.16 -13.28
CA LEU A 77 -10.18 6.19 -12.38
C LEU A 77 -9.85 7.58 -12.90
N GLU A 78 -10.74 8.54 -12.65
CA GLU A 78 -10.47 9.96 -12.87
C GLU A 78 -9.38 10.47 -11.89
N PRO A 79 -8.66 11.56 -12.22
CA PRO A 79 -7.54 12.03 -11.42
C PRO A 79 -7.86 12.29 -9.93
N GLU A 80 -9.07 12.78 -9.63
CA GLU A 80 -9.53 13.03 -8.26
C GLU A 80 -9.81 11.71 -7.51
N GLU A 81 -10.44 10.74 -8.17
CA GLU A 81 -10.69 9.40 -7.63
C GLU A 81 -9.37 8.64 -7.38
N GLN A 82 -8.38 8.80 -8.26
CA GLN A 82 -7.04 8.26 -8.05
C GLN A 82 -6.39 8.87 -6.79
N LYS A 83 -6.58 10.17 -6.54
CA LYS A 83 -6.08 10.85 -5.35
C LYS A 83 -6.67 10.18 -4.10
N ILE A 84 -8.00 10.09 -4.03
CA ILE A 84 -8.73 9.47 -2.92
C ILE A 84 -8.30 8.01 -2.73
N PHE A 85 -8.23 7.23 -3.81
CA PHE A 85 -7.80 5.82 -3.76
C PHE A 85 -6.42 5.64 -3.11
N LEU A 86 -5.44 6.48 -3.48
CA LEU A 86 -4.10 6.40 -2.92
C LEU A 86 -4.07 6.80 -1.44
N ASP A 87 -4.87 7.80 -1.04
CA ASP A 87 -5.01 8.19 0.36
C ASP A 87 -5.65 7.05 1.19
N MET A 88 -6.66 6.37 0.64
CA MET A 88 -7.29 5.20 1.27
C MET A 88 -6.33 4.02 1.42
N ALA A 89 -5.54 3.74 0.37
CA ALA A 89 -4.57 2.65 0.39
C ALA A 89 -3.49 2.84 1.46
N CYS A 90 -3.09 4.09 1.70
CA CYS A 90 -2.05 4.45 2.65
C CYS A 90 -2.55 4.58 4.10
N PHE A 91 -3.72 5.19 4.32
CA PHE A 91 -4.07 5.70 5.66
C PHE A 91 -5.36 5.14 6.24
N PHE A 92 -6.40 4.92 5.44
CA PHE A 92 -7.77 4.80 5.96
C PHE A 92 -8.31 3.38 6.04
N ARG A 93 -7.49 2.35 5.79
CA ARG A 93 -7.94 0.96 5.99
C ARG A 93 -8.23 0.71 7.46
N GLY A 94 -9.45 0.26 7.73
CA GLY A 94 -9.94 -0.03 9.06
C GLY A 94 -10.49 1.20 9.77
N ASP A 95 -10.55 2.38 9.17
CA ASP A 95 -11.17 3.56 9.81
C ASP A 95 -12.68 3.58 9.54
N GLU A 96 -13.45 4.26 10.41
CA GLU A 96 -14.89 4.43 10.24
C GLU A 96 -15.20 5.30 9.02
N LYS A 97 -16.14 4.87 8.16
CA LYS A 97 -16.51 5.56 6.92
C LYS A 97 -16.77 7.05 7.15
N LYS A 98 -17.56 7.36 8.18
CA LYS A 98 -17.92 8.74 8.52
C LYS A 98 -16.70 9.61 8.79
N VAL A 99 -15.74 9.11 9.57
CA VAL A 99 -14.50 9.82 9.91
C VAL A 99 -13.65 10.04 8.65
N VAL A 100 -13.57 9.04 7.78
CA VAL A 100 -12.82 9.14 6.53
C VAL A 100 -13.41 10.22 5.61
N ILE A 101 -14.74 10.27 5.46
CA ILE A 101 -15.42 11.32 4.68
C ILE A 101 -15.16 12.70 5.28
N GLU A 102 -15.34 12.87 6.60
CA GLU A 102 -15.10 14.16 7.27
C GLU A 102 -13.67 14.67 7.05
N ILE A 103 -12.68 13.77 7.13
CA ILE A 103 -11.27 14.13 6.88
C ILE A 103 -11.04 14.52 5.42
N LEU A 104 -11.52 13.72 4.47
CA LEU A 104 -11.30 13.98 3.05
C LEU A 104 -12.02 15.27 2.59
N GLU A 105 -13.27 15.50 3.04
CA GLU A 105 -14.04 16.74 2.76
C GLU A 105 -13.36 17.98 3.36
N SER A 106 -12.60 17.84 4.45
CA SER A 106 -11.86 18.97 5.04
C SER A 106 -10.69 19.45 4.17
N CYS A 107 -10.27 18.64 3.18
CA CYS A 107 -9.12 18.88 2.34
C CYS A 107 -9.48 19.18 0.87
N ASP A 108 -10.63 18.70 0.38
CA ASP A 108 -11.19 18.96 -0.95
C ASP A 108 -12.69 18.59 -0.96
N PHE A 109 -13.47 19.15 -1.90
CA PHE A 109 -14.88 18.78 -2.07
C PHE A 109 -15.05 17.45 -2.83
N GLY A 110 -16.05 16.64 -2.47
CA GLY A 110 -16.48 15.48 -3.29
C GLY A 110 -15.89 14.13 -2.85
N ALA A 111 -15.45 14.03 -1.61
CA ALA A 111 -14.95 12.78 -1.03
C ALA A 111 -16.03 11.70 -0.95
N GLU A 112 -17.27 12.08 -0.67
CA GLU A 112 -18.39 11.12 -0.63
C GLU A 112 -18.64 10.50 -2.02
N TYR A 113 -18.72 11.33 -3.06
CA TYR A 113 -18.84 10.86 -4.44
C TYR A 113 -17.65 9.99 -4.85
N GLY A 114 -16.43 10.44 -4.59
CA GLY A 114 -15.23 9.67 -4.92
C GLY A 114 -15.18 8.32 -4.21
N LEU A 115 -15.59 8.27 -2.93
CA LEU A 115 -15.70 7.01 -2.19
C LEU A 115 -16.73 6.06 -2.82
N ASP A 116 -17.90 6.58 -3.19
CA ASP A 116 -18.95 5.78 -3.83
C ASP A 116 -18.46 5.18 -5.16
N VAL A 117 -17.73 5.94 -5.98
CA VAL A 117 -17.11 5.43 -7.22
C VAL A 117 -16.11 4.29 -6.93
N LEU A 118 -15.29 4.41 -5.88
CA LEU A 118 -14.34 3.37 -5.50
C LEU A 118 -15.04 2.10 -5.00
N ILE A 119 -16.19 2.24 -4.34
CA ILE A 119 -17.04 1.11 -3.91
C ILE A 119 -17.66 0.43 -5.14
N ASP A 120 -18.24 1.20 -6.06
CA ASP A 120 -18.86 0.68 -7.28
C ASP A 120 -17.84 -0.08 -8.15
N LYS A 121 -16.60 0.40 -8.22
CA LYS A 121 -15.50 -0.27 -8.92
C LYS A 121 -14.85 -1.41 -8.10
N SER A 122 -15.39 -1.74 -6.93
CA SER A 122 -14.90 -2.79 -6.03
C SER A 122 -13.43 -2.62 -5.61
N LEU A 123 -12.94 -1.38 -5.59
CA LEU A 123 -11.59 -1.03 -5.13
C LEU A 123 -11.54 -0.83 -3.61
N VAL A 124 -12.68 -0.46 -3.04
CA VAL A 124 -12.93 -0.26 -1.62
C VAL A 124 -14.20 -1.01 -1.26
N ASN A 125 -14.30 -1.47 -0.02
CA ASN A 125 -15.53 -2.03 0.54
C ASN A 125 -15.82 -1.40 1.91
N ILE A 126 -17.08 -1.35 2.29
CA ILE A 126 -17.50 -0.98 3.64
C ILE A 126 -17.91 -2.24 4.39
N SER A 127 -17.26 -2.47 5.53
CA SER A 127 -17.57 -3.62 6.38
C SER A 127 -18.92 -3.46 7.08
N LYS A 128 -19.42 -4.55 7.69
CA LYS A 128 -20.67 -4.52 8.48
C LYS A 128 -20.63 -3.56 9.67
N ASN A 129 -19.43 -3.18 10.12
CA ASN A 129 -19.23 -2.25 11.22
C ASN A 129 -18.98 -0.82 10.72
N ASP A 130 -19.36 -0.51 9.47
CA ASP A 130 -19.18 0.78 8.80
C ASP A 130 -17.72 1.25 8.72
N ARG A 131 -16.79 0.29 8.59
CA ARG A 131 -15.35 0.56 8.45
C ARG A 131 -14.90 0.36 7.02
N VAL A 132 -14.04 1.25 6.54
CA VAL A 132 -13.39 1.18 5.23
C VAL A 132 -12.45 -0.02 5.18
N GLU A 133 -12.61 -0.86 4.17
CA GLU A 133 -11.75 -2.01 3.91
C GLU A 133 -11.24 -1.97 2.47
N MET A 134 -10.00 -2.44 2.29
CA MET A 134 -9.42 -2.66 0.98
C MET A 134 -8.86 -4.07 0.95
N HIS A 135 -9.11 -4.80 -0.14
CA HIS A 135 -8.50 -6.10 -0.31
C HIS A 135 -6.97 -5.94 -0.32
N ASP A 136 -6.24 -6.83 0.35
CA ASP A 136 -4.78 -6.75 0.51
C ASP A 136 -4.07 -6.47 -0.83
N LEU A 137 -4.52 -7.11 -1.91
CA LEU A 137 -3.96 -6.94 -3.26
C LEU A 137 -4.14 -5.53 -3.82
N ILE A 138 -5.32 -4.95 -3.61
CA ILE A 138 -5.67 -3.61 -4.11
C ILE A 138 -4.90 -2.57 -3.30
N GLN A 139 -4.83 -2.75 -1.98
CA GLN A 139 -4.08 -1.87 -1.09
C GLN A 139 -2.57 -1.90 -1.41
N ASP A 140 -2.01 -3.09 -1.63
CA ASP A 140 -0.61 -3.27 -2.02
C ASP A 140 -0.32 -2.61 -3.38
N MET A 141 -1.25 -2.70 -4.33
CA MET A 141 -1.14 -2.02 -5.62
C MET A 141 -1.15 -0.49 -5.45
N GLY A 142 -2.04 0.06 -4.63
CA GLY A 142 -2.07 1.50 -4.35
C GLY A 142 -0.75 2.00 -3.74
N ARG A 143 -0.25 1.32 -2.71
CA ARG A 143 1.07 1.62 -2.10
C ARG A 143 2.22 1.58 -3.11
N TYR A 144 2.18 0.63 -4.04
CA TYR A 144 3.17 0.55 -5.12
C TYR A 144 3.10 1.74 -6.06
N VAL A 145 1.90 2.17 -6.45
CA VAL A 145 1.74 3.37 -7.28
C VAL A 145 2.33 4.59 -6.59
N VAL A 146 2.06 4.79 -5.29
CA VAL A 146 2.67 5.91 -4.52
C VAL A 146 4.20 5.82 -4.54
N LYS A 147 4.76 4.64 -4.32
CA LYS A 147 6.22 4.44 -4.36
C LYS A 147 6.83 4.77 -5.73
N MET A 148 6.19 4.35 -6.81
CA MET A 148 6.66 4.67 -8.17
C MET A 148 6.52 6.15 -8.52
N GLN A 149 5.50 6.84 -7.99
CA GLN A 149 5.39 8.30 -8.12
C GLN A 149 6.55 9.01 -7.40
N LYS A 150 6.97 8.51 -6.23
CA LYS A 150 8.15 9.02 -5.51
C LYS A 150 9.44 8.83 -6.33
N ASP A 151 9.70 7.62 -6.82
CA ASP A 151 10.91 7.31 -7.60
C ASP A 151 11.01 8.12 -8.91
N SER A 152 9.88 8.61 -9.43
CA SER A 152 9.81 9.46 -10.63
C SER A 152 9.82 10.98 -10.33
N GLY A 153 10.01 11.38 -9.07
CA GLY A 153 10.05 12.79 -8.66
C GLY A 153 8.68 13.47 -8.59
N LYS A 154 7.58 12.73 -8.78
CA LYS A 154 6.19 13.21 -8.67
C LYS A 154 5.66 12.98 -7.26
N GLN A 155 6.41 13.44 -6.26
CA GLN A 155 6.14 13.16 -4.86
C GLN A 155 4.82 13.82 -4.43
N SER A 156 3.79 13.01 -4.16
CA SER A 156 2.49 13.50 -3.69
C SER A 156 2.15 13.11 -2.25
N ARG A 157 2.77 12.04 -1.70
CA ARG A 157 2.37 11.42 -0.41
C ARG A 157 3.54 10.84 0.37
N LEU A 158 3.50 10.95 1.70
CA LEU A 158 4.51 10.43 2.64
C LEU A 158 3.84 9.39 3.56
N TRP A 159 4.28 8.14 3.54
CA TRP A 159 3.59 7.06 4.28
C TRP A 159 4.48 5.97 4.88
N ASP A 160 5.77 5.86 4.52
CA ASP A 160 6.71 4.91 5.14
C ASP A 160 7.62 5.57 6.20
N ALA A 161 8.13 4.81 7.15
CA ALA A 161 9.03 5.31 8.21
C ALA A 161 10.36 5.83 7.63
N GLU A 162 10.83 5.26 6.53
CA GLU A 162 11.99 5.75 5.78
C GLU A 162 11.70 7.13 5.13
N ASP A 163 10.44 7.41 4.74
CA ASP A 163 10.03 8.72 4.23
C ASP A 163 10.10 9.80 5.33
N PHE A 164 9.90 9.42 6.60
CA PHE A 164 9.94 10.33 7.74
C PHE A 164 11.37 10.83 8.03
N GLU A 165 12.37 9.93 7.99
CA GLU A 165 13.77 10.31 8.19
C GLU A 165 14.32 11.14 7.02
N GLU A 166 13.99 10.78 5.78
CA GLU A 166 14.43 11.50 4.57
C GLU A 166 13.88 12.94 4.50
N VAL A 167 12.61 13.13 4.90
CA VAL A 167 11.95 14.45 4.92
C VAL A 167 12.38 15.33 6.08
N MET A 168 12.70 14.73 7.25
CA MET A 168 13.23 15.46 8.41
C MET A 168 14.54 16.19 8.10
N VAL A 169 15.33 15.66 7.16
CA VAL A 169 16.63 16.23 6.78
C VAL A 169 16.51 17.30 5.70
N ASN A 170 15.56 17.20 4.75
CA ASN A 170 15.66 17.93 3.48
C ASN A 170 14.55 18.92 3.11
N ASN A 171 13.37 18.99 3.76
CA ASN A 171 12.35 19.96 3.29
C ASN A 171 11.31 20.42 4.34
N THR A 172 11.26 21.73 4.62
CA THR A 172 10.37 22.37 5.61
C THR A 172 8.90 22.39 5.17
N VAL A 173 8.61 22.44 3.86
CA VAL A 173 7.25 22.51 3.32
C VAL A 173 6.53 21.15 3.44
N SER A 174 7.22 20.06 3.13
CA SER A 174 6.69 18.70 3.27
C SER A 174 6.50 18.29 4.73
N ARG A 175 7.34 18.80 5.64
CA ARG A 175 7.13 18.71 7.10
C ARG A 175 5.81 19.36 7.50
N LEU A 176 5.48 20.53 6.96
CA LEU A 176 4.23 21.21 7.26
C LEU A 176 3.01 20.47 6.71
N GLN A 177 3.05 19.89 5.51
CA GLN A 177 1.90 19.10 5.00
C GLN A 177 1.67 17.81 5.79
N PHE A 178 2.72 17.08 6.15
CA PHE A 178 2.58 15.87 6.99
C PHE A 178 2.17 16.21 8.42
N LEU A 179 2.73 17.28 9.01
CA LEU A 179 2.31 17.79 10.31
C LEU A 179 0.90 18.36 10.27
N VAL A 180 0.46 19.02 9.20
CA VAL A 180 -0.93 19.49 9.04
C VAL A 180 -1.86 18.31 8.85
N PHE A 181 -1.50 17.29 8.07
CA PHE A 181 -2.32 16.09 7.92
C PHE A 181 -2.42 15.31 9.23
N LYS A 182 -1.30 15.06 9.93
CA LYS A 182 -1.31 14.43 11.26
C LYS A 182 -1.90 15.31 12.35
N SER A 183 -1.69 16.61 12.32
CA SER A 183 -2.23 17.54 13.32
C SER A 183 -3.72 17.72 13.11
N ASN A 184 -4.21 17.80 11.88
CA ASN A 184 -5.65 17.78 11.59
C ASN A 184 -6.25 16.42 12.00
N TYR A 185 -5.57 15.30 11.73
CA TYR A 185 -5.99 13.97 12.19
C TYR A 185 -6.05 13.88 13.72
N LEU A 186 -5.02 14.37 14.44
CA LEU A 186 -5.00 14.38 15.91
C LEU A 186 -6.04 15.35 16.50
N PHE A 187 -6.23 16.51 15.87
CA PHE A 187 -7.16 17.54 16.31
C PHE A 187 -8.61 17.10 16.07
N LEU A 188 -8.91 16.43 14.94
CA LEU A 188 -10.20 15.78 14.72
C LEU A 188 -10.42 14.63 15.71
N LEU A 189 -9.43 13.77 15.95
CA LEU A 189 -9.54 12.70 16.95
C LEU A 189 -9.82 13.26 18.35
N LEU A 190 -9.11 14.30 18.76
CA LEU A 190 -9.32 14.97 20.05
C LEU A 190 -10.71 15.63 20.12
N HIS A 191 -11.17 16.23 19.03
CA HIS A 191 -12.49 16.86 18.98
C HIS A 191 -13.62 15.82 19.02
N ILE A 192 -13.49 14.71 18.29
CA ILE A 192 -14.42 13.58 18.30
C ILE A 192 -14.46 12.92 19.69
N LEU A 193 -13.30 12.67 20.30
CA LEU A 193 -13.20 12.11 21.65
C LEU A 193 -13.75 13.06 22.73
N ALA A 194 -13.62 14.38 22.56
CA ALA A 194 -14.17 15.38 23.47
C ALA A 194 -15.70 15.59 23.31
N SER A 195 -16.28 15.16 22.18
CA SER A 195 -17.70 15.35 21.85
C SER A 195 -18.55 14.10 22.11
N ALA A 196 -17.94 12.98 22.49
CA ALA A 196 -18.67 11.77 22.86
C ALA A 196 -19.27 11.91 24.28
N PRO A 197 -20.59 11.75 24.47
CA PRO A 197 -21.18 11.74 25.80
C PRO A 197 -20.78 10.44 26.52
N PHE A 198 -20.20 10.57 27.71
CA PHE A 198 -19.94 9.45 28.63
C PHE A 198 -21.23 8.85 29.18
#